data_AF-A0A7C7HXA9-F1
#
_entry.id   AF-A0A7C7HXA9-F1
#
_cell.length_a   1.000
_cell.length_b   1.000
_cell.length_c   1.000
_cell.angle_alpha   90.00
_cell.angle_beta   90.00
_cell.angle_gamma   90.00
#
_symmetry.space_group_name_H-M   'P 1'
#
loop_
_entity.id
_entity.type
_entity.pdbx_description
1 polymer ?
#
loop_
_entity_poly.entity_id
_entity_poly.type
_entity_poly.pdbx_seq_one_letter_code
_entity_poly.pdbx_strand_id
1 'polypeptide(L)'
;DTYLDYGLKLKPYIQDTSVELYKAHKSGKAILFEGAQGISLDVDHGVYPYTTSSNTAAGHISTGTGVSFRDIDRIIGVVKAYLSRVGESPLPSEIHGEEAKSLRDKGGEYGTTTGRPRRVGWLDLVQVRQAVRVNGLTEIALTKLDILNGFKELPICVAYDVEGKRITEMPASLTEYRNAKPIYEALQGWGDLPEYIWDKGYDAMPQTLKDYIAFIEHEVDCPVKIVSVGPQRHETIIR
;
A
#
# COMPACT_ATOMS: atom_id res chain seq x y z
N ASP A 1 -20.89 31.54 -15.61
CA ASP A 1 -20.08 32.59 -14.94
C ASP A 1 -19.05 32.01 -13.98
N THR A 2 -19.42 31.32 -12.89
CA THR A 2 -18.46 30.79 -11.88
C THR A 2 -17.29 29.96 -12.44
N TYR A 3 -17.54 29.01 -13.34
CA TYR A 3 -16.47 28.17 -13.91
C TYR A 3 -15.54 28.94 -14.87
N LEU A 4 -16.02 30.03 -15.47
CA LEU A 4 -15.19 30.89 -16.32
C LEU A 4 -14.17 31.65 -15.47
N ASP A 5 -14.59 32.16 -14.32
CA ASP A 5 -13.68 32.80 -13.34
C ASP A 5 -12.62 31.82 -12.83
N TYR A 6 -12.99 30.57 -12.57
CA TYR A 6 -12.02 29.53 -12.22
C TYR A 6 -11.05 29.26 -13.36
N GLY A 7 -11.55 29.17 -14.60
CA GLY A 7 -10.70 29.03 -15.78
C GLY A 7 -9.68 30.16 -15.94
N LEU A 8 -10.08 31.40 -15.69
CA LEU A 8 -9.17 32.56 -15.72
C LEU A 8 -8.04 32.45 -14.67
N LYS A 9 -8.36 31.96 -13.46
CA LYS A 9 -7.38 31.73 -12.40
C LYS A 9 -6.42 30.58 -12.73
N LEU A 10 -6.90 29.53 -13.39
CA LEU A 10 -6.11 28.34 -13.74
C LEU A 10 -5.30 28.50 -15.04
N LYS A 11 -5.68 29.43 -15.92
CA LYS A 11 -5.05 29.68 -17.22
C LYS A 11 -3.51 29.69 -17.21
N PRO A 12 -2.81 30.29 -16.22
CA PRO A 12 -1.35 30.31 -16.21
C PRO A 12 -0.68 28.92 -16.07
N TYR A 13 -1.42 27.91 -15.60
CA TYR A 13 -0.90 26.55 -15.36
C TYR A 13 -1.30 25.54 -16.44
N ILE A 14 -2.14 25.94 -17.41
CA ILE A 14 -2.61 25.04 -18.48
C ILE A 14 -1.52 24.96 -19.55
N GLN A 15 -0.94 23.78 -19.72
CA GLN A 15 0.09 23.52 -20.72
C GLN A 15 0.03 22.06 -21.22
N ASP A 16 0.79 21.78 -22.28
CA ASP A 16 1.00 20.41 -22.76
C ASP A 16 1.99 19.69 -21.82
N THR A 17 1.42 18.99 -20.84
CA THR A 17 2.18 18.28 -19.81
C THR A 17 2.98 17.10 -20.37
N SER A 18 2.52 16.47 -21.45
CA SER A 18 3.27 15.39 -22.11
C SER A 18 4.58 15.92 -22.71
N VAL A 19 4.51 17.05 -23.40
CA VAL A 19 5.72 17.72 -23.95
C VAL A 19 6.64 18.22 -22.84
N GLU A 20 6.09 18.75 -21.74
CA GLU A 20 6.88 19.17 -20.59
C GLU A 20 7.65 18.01 -19.95
N LEU A 21 6.97 16.91 -19.66
CA LEU A 21 7.58 15.69 -19.10
C LEU A 21 8.62 15.10 -20.04
N TYR A 22 8.33 15.05 -21.34
CA TYR A 22 9.30 14.60 -22.35
C TYR A 22 10.58 15.46 -22.35
N LYS A 23 10.45 16.79 -22.32
CA LYS A 23 11.60 17.70 -22.24
C LYS A 23 12.36 17.57 -20.91
N ALA A 24 11.65 17.41 -19.80
CA ALA A 24 12.25 17.18 -18.50
C ALA A 24 13.09 15.88 -18.50
N HIS A 25 12.52 14.79 -19.02
CA HIS A 25 13.22 13.52 -19.17
C HIS A 25 14.43 13.64 -20.09
N LYS A 26 14.30 14.27 -21.27
CA LYS A 26 15.42 14.48 -22.22
C LYS A 26 16.54 15.37 -21.67
N SER A 27 16.24 16.23 -20.70
CA SER A 27 17.24 17.06 -20.01
C SER A 27 17.84 16.39 -18.77
N GLY A 28 17.52 15.11 -18.54
CA GLY A 28 18.07 14.34 -17.42
C GLY A 28 17.48 14.71 -16.05
N LYS A 29 16.31 15.34 -16.01
CA LYS A 29 15.63 15.64 -14.74
C LYS A 29 15.00 14.36 -14.17
N ALA A 30 15.06 14.23 -12.85
CA ALA A 30 14.28 13.23 -12.13
C ALA A 30 12.79 13.63 -12.12
N ILE A 31 11.93 12.66 -12.41
CA ILE A 31 10.47 12.80 -12.40
C ILE A 31 9.92 11.79 -11.40
N LEU A 32 9.05 12.24 -10.51
CA LEU A 32 8.33 11.38 -9.57
C LEU A 32 6.84 11.40 -9.93
N PHE A 33 6.28 10.22 -10.19
CA PHE A 33 4.84 10.05 -10.37
C PHE A 33 4.22 9.68 -9.03
N GLU A 34 3.31 10.52 -8.54
CA GLU A 34 2.53 10.24 -7.34
C GLU A 34 1.23 9.53 -7.72
N GLY A 35 1.12 8.25 -7.32
CA GLY A 35 -0.04 7.43 -7.62
C GLY A 35 -1.23 7.71 -6.68
N ALA A 36 -2.43 7.62 -7.24
CA ALA A 36 -3.66 7.49 -6.48
C ALA A 36 -4.59 6.52 -7.22
N GLN A 37 -5.32 5.62 -6.56
CA GLN A 37 -5.27 5.15 -5.18
C GLN A 37 -4.35 3.92 -5.08
N GLY A 38 -4.77 2.84 -4.41
CA GLY A 38 -4.05 1.57 -4.35
C GLY A 38 -4.59 0.53 -5.35
N ILE A 39 -3.82 -0.54 -5.59
CA ILE A 39 -4.17 -1.56 -6.62
C ILE A 39 -5.50 -2.26 -6.37
N SER A 40 -5.89 -2.47 -5.11
CA SER A 40 -7.19 -3.07 -4.76
C SER A 40 -8.40 -2.19 -5.10
N LEU A 41 -8.15 -0.93 -5.50
CA LEU A 41 -9.14 0.01 -6.02
C LEU A 41 -9.05 0.21 -7.52
N ASP A 42 -8.10 -0.41 -8.22
CA ASP A 42 -7.98 -0.32 -9.68
C ASP A 42 -9.26 -0.82 -10.36
N VAL A 43 -9.71 -0.16 -11.42
CA VAL A 43 -10.96 -0.53 -12.12
C VAL A 43 -10.88 -1.90 -12.81
N ASP A 44 -9.70 -2.31 -13.28
CA ASP A 44 -9.47 -3.57 -14.00
C ASP A 44 -8.90 -4.66 -13.09
N HIS A 45 -8.03 -4.27 -12.15
CA HIS A 45 -7.26 -5.20 -11.31
C HIS A 45 -7.67 -5.20 -9.84
N GLY A 46 -8.57 -4.31 -9.42
CA GLY A 46 -9.05 -4.23 -8.04
C GLY A 46 -10.22 -5.16 -7.74
N VAL A 47 -10.87 -4.92 -6.60
CA VAL A 47 -12.02 -5.71 -6.14
C VAL A 47 -13.31 -5.20 -6.80
N TYR A 48 -13.47 -5.37 -8.11
CA TYR A 48 -14.65 -4.91 -8.85
C TYR A 48 -15.95 -5.52 -8.29
N PRO A 49 -17.06 -4.75 -8.13
CA PRO A 49 -17.27 -3.34 -8.50
C PRO A 49 -16.90 -2.33 -7.40
N TYR A 50 -16.21 -2.75 -6.34
CA TYR A 50 -15.82 -1.91 -5.21
C TYR A 50 -14.48 -1.18 -5.49
N THR A 51 -14.40 -0.52 -6.63
CA THR A 51 -13.17 0.11 -7.14
C THR A 51 -13.39 1.61 -7.37
N THR A 52 -12.33 2.34 -7.68
CA THR A 52 -12.47 3.64 -8.36
C THR A 52 -12.85 3.40 -9.83
N SER A 53 -13.19 4.47 -10.55
CA SER A 53 -13.46 4.46 -12.00
C SER A 53 -12.20 4.74 -12.83
N SER A 54 -11.01 4.62 -12.25
CA SER A 54 -9.73 4.89 -12.90
C SER A 54 -8.73 3.77 -12.65
N ASN A 55 -7.66 3.75 -13.44
CA ASN A 55 -6.54 2.85 -13.21
C ASN A 55 -5.59 3.43 -12.17
N THR A 56 -5.26 2.63 -11.17
CA THR A 56 -4.29 2.93 -10.12
C THR A 56 -2.98 2.15 -10.33
N ALA A 57 -2.98 1.16 -11.23
CA ALA A 57 -1.79 0.43 -11.61
C ALA A 57 -0.72 1.34 -12.24
N ALA A 58 0.56 1.05 -11.97
CA ALA A 58 1.71 1.82 -12.42
C ALA A 58 1.75 2.01 -13.95
N GLY A 59 1.26 1.02 -14.72
CA GLY A 59 1.16 1.12 -16.17
C GLY A 59 0.33 2.32 -16.67
N HIS A 60 -0.57 2.85 -15.83
CA HIS A 60 -1.36 4.04 -16.15
C HIS A 60 -0.50 5.32 -16.25
N ILE A 61 0.74 5.32 -15.76
CA ILE A 61 1.67 6.44 -15.99
C ILE A 61 1.76 6.75 -17.49
N SER A 62 1.83 5.74 -18.35
CA SER A 62 1.94 5.97 -19.79
C SER A 62 0.69 6.58 -20.40
N THR A 63 -0.48 6.02 -20.13
CA THR A 63 -1.72 6.54 -20.72
C THR A 63 -2.18 7.85 -20.07
N GLY A 64 -1.84 8.08 -18.80
CA GLY A 64 -2.19 9.30 -18.07
C GLY A 64 -1.26 10.48 -18.31
N THR A 65 0.00 10.25 -18.73
CA THR A 65 1.01 11.32 -18.85
C THR A 65 1.72 11.40 -20.20
N GLY A 66 1.63 10.35 -21.03
CA GLY A 66 2.37 10.26 -22.30
C GLY A 66 3.83 9.82 -22.17
N VAL A 67 4.30 9.50 -20.95
CA VAL A 67 5.66 9.00 -20.72
C VAL A 67 5.74 7.49 -20.98
N SER A 68 6.75 7.05 -21.73
CA SER A 68 6.95 5.63 -22.04
C SER A 68 7.23 4.84 -20.74
N PHE A 69 6.49 3.75 -20.53
CA PHE A 69 6.72 2.87 -19.38
C PHE A 69 8.12 2.23 -19.38
N ARG A 70 8.77 2.16 -20.56
CA ARG A 70 10.14 1.66 -20.70
C ARG A 70 11.19 2.59 -20.06
N ASP A 71 10.82 3.83 -19.79
CA ASP A 71 11.68 4.85 -19.20
C ASP A 71 11.49 4.96 -17.68
N ILE A 72 10.76 4.02 -17.07
CA ILE A 72 10.52 3.95 -15.62
C ILE A 72 11.53 3.01 -14.97
N ASP A 73 12.43 3.58 -14.17
CA ASP A 73 13.52 2.83 -13.51
C ASP A 73 13.11 2.18 -12.18
N ARG A 74 12.19 2.82 -11.44
CA ARG A 74 11.81 2.44 -10.08
C ARG A 74 10.31 2.54 -9.88
N ILE A 75 9.72 1.50 -9.30
CA ILE A 75 8.31 1.42 -8.94
C ILE A 75 8.22 1.00 -7.47
N ILE A 76 7.88 1.95 -6.61
CA ILE A 76 7.86 1.77 -5.16
C ILE A 76 6.42 1.47 -4.72
N GLY A 77 6.17 0.25 -4.22
CA GLY A 77 4.88 -0.11 -3.64
C GLY A 77 4.79 0.35 -2.19
N VAL A 78 3.86 1.27 -1.88
CA VAL A 78 3.63 1.70 -0.50
C VAL A 78 2.65 0.74 0.18
N VAL A 79 3.16 -0.06 1.12
CA VAL A 79 2.41 -1.08 1.85
C VAL A 79 2.37 -0.68 3.32
N LYS A 80 1.19 -0.71 3.95
CA LYS A 80 1.09 -0.60 5.41
C LYS A 80 1.35 -1.95 6.05
N ALA A 81 1.91 -1.98 7.25
CA ALA A 81 2.12 -3.21 8.03
C ALA A 81 0.82 -3.93 8.44
N TYR A 82 -0.34 -3.34 8.16
CA TYR A 82 -1.66 -3.92 8.38
C TYR A 82 -2.63 -3.35 7.33
N LEU A 83 -3.79 -3.97 7.16
CA LEU A 83 -4.78 -3.50 6.19
C LEU A 83 -5.73 -2.46 6.77
N SER A 84 -6.13 -1.52 5.91
CA SER A 84 -7.22 -0.60 6.17
C SER A 84 -8.06 -0.41 4.91
N ARG A 85 -9.38 -0.35 5.05
CA ARG A 85 -10.30 -0.16 3.94
C ARG A 85 -11.37 0.87 4.28
N VAL A 86 -11.64 1.76 3.32
CA VAL A 86 -12.80 2.65 3.34
C VAL A 86 -13.88 2.04 2.43
N GLY A 87 -15.13 2.13 2.86
CA GLY A 87 -16.27 1.65 2.08
C GLY A 87 -16.53 0.15 2.21
N GLU A 88 -17.55 -0.28 1.48
CA GLU A 88 -18.00 -1.67 1.46
C GLU A 88 -17.22 -2.44 0.39
N SER A 89 -16.77 -3.64 0.76
CA SER A 89 -16.15 -4.63 -0.12
C SER A 89 -15.91 -5.91 0.70
N PRO A 90 -15.78 -7.09 0.10
CA PRO A 90 -15.17 -8.21 0.79
C PRO A 90 -13.75 -7.83 1.24
N LEU A 91 -13.35 -8.31 2.41
CA LEU A 91 -12.02 -8.10 2.99
C LEU A 91 -11.70 -9.35 3.83
N PRO A 92 -11.13 -10.41 3.23
CA PRO A 92 -10.96 -11.71 3.89
C PRO A 92 -10.24 -11.64 5.23
N SER A 93 -9.20 -10.82 5.32
CA SER A 93 -8.38 -10.62 6.51
C SER A 93 -8.87 -9.47 7.43
N GLU A 94 -10.12 -9.03 7.27
CA GLU A 94 -10.74 -8.09 8.19
C GLU A 94 -10.84 -8.68 9.60
N ILE A 95 -10.57 -7.83 10.59
CA ILE A 95 -10.76 -8.18 12.00
C ILE A 95 -11.90 -7.36 12.61
N HIS A 96 -12.50 -7.88 13.66
CA HIS A 96 -13.67 -7.28 14.32
C HIS A 96 -13.49 -7.20 15.85
N GLY A 97 -14.39 -6.47 16.52
CA GLY A 97 -14.38 -6.35 17.97
C GLY A 97 -13.26 -5.45 18.52
N GLU A 98 -12.80 -5.75 19.74
CA GLU A 98 -11.83 -4.92 20.47
C GLU A 98 -10.45 -4.89 19.79
N GLU A 99 -10.03 -5.97 19.15
CA GLU A 99 -8.76 -6.02 18.42
C GLU A 99 -8.77 -5.04 17.23
N ALA A 100 -9.85 -5.06 16.44
CA ALA A 100 -10.05 -4.10 15.35
C ALA A 100 -10.12 -2.65 15.85
N LYS A 101 -10.75 -2.43 17.00
CA LYS A 101 -10.83 -1.10 17.62
C LYS A 101 -9.44 -0.63 18.06
N SER A 102 -8.67 -1.48 18.74
CA SER A 102 -7.30 -1.16 19.19
C SER A 102 -6.38 -0.82 18.02
N LEU A 103 -6.38 -1.65 16.96
CA LEU A 103 -5.57 -1.39 15.76
C LEU A 103 -5.98 -0.09 15.06
N ARG A 104 -7.28 0.17 14.96
CA ARG A 104 -7.82 1.40 14.35
C ARG A 104 -7.42 2.64 15.15
N ASP A 105 -7.55 2.59 16.47
CA ASP A 105 -7.25 3.70 17.37
C ASP A 105 -5.76 4.04 17.36
N LYS A 106 -4.89 3.03 17.49
CA LYS A 106 -3.44 3.21 17.34
C LYS A 106 -3.08 3.81 15.98
N GLY A 107 -3.64 3.26 14.90
CA GLY A 107 -3.32 3.66 13.53
C GLY A 107 -3.94 4.98 13.06
N GLY A 108 -4.80 5.62 13.87
CA GLY A 108 -5.56 6.80 13.48
C GLY A 108 -6.45 6.55 12.26
N GLU A 109 -6.99 5.34 12.11
CA GLU A 109 -7.68 4.89 10.89
C GLU A 109 -9.13 5.39 10.84
N TYR A 110 -9.26 6.71 10.70
CA TYR A 110 -10.52 7.46 10.60
C TYR A 110 -10.52 8.37 9.37
N GLY A 111 -11.71 8.66 8.83
CA GLY A 111 -11.86 9.64 7.76
C GLY A 111 -11.50 11.05 8.24
N THR A 112 -10.68 11.79 7.51
CA THR A 112 -10.20 13.13 7.91
C THR A 112 -11.33 14.16 7.96
N THR A 113 -12.31 14.07 7.07
CA THR A 113 -13.46 15.00 7.04
C THR A 113 -14.64 14.48 7.85
N THR A 114 -14.96 13.19 7.73
CA THR A 114 -16.20 12.62 8.31
C THR A 114 -16.01 12.00 9.69
N GLY A 115 -14.76 11.71 10.10
CA GLY A 115 -14.47 10.96 11.31
C GLY A 115 -14.90 9.49 11.26
N ARG A 116 -15.42 8.99 10.13
CA ARG A 116 -15.95 7.62 10.04
C ARG A 116 -14.81 6.60 10.23
N PRO A 117 -14.99 5.57 11.09
CA PRO A 117 -13.98 4.53 11.27
C PRO A 117 -13.75 3.75 9.98
N ARG A 118 -12.49 3.48 9.67
CA ARG A 118 -12.10 2.57 8.59
C ARG A 118 -12.19 1.12 9.08
N ARG A 119 -12.48 0.23 8.16
CA ARG A 119 -12.33 -1.22 8.38
C ARG A 119 -10.83 -1.52 8.45
N VAL A 120 -10.43 -2.43 9.33
CA VAL A 120 -9.02 -2.78 9.53
C VAL A 120 -8.86 -4.29 9.55
N GLY A 121 -7.68 -4.76 9.19
CA GLY A 121 -7.34 -6.17 9.08
C GLY A 121 -5.85 -6.39 9.25
N TRP A 122 -5.47 -7.65 9.38
CA TRP A 122 -4.06 -8.04 9.37
C TRP A 122 -3.44 -7.86 7.98
N LEU A 123 -2.11 -7.84 7.90
CA LEU A 123 -1.42 -7.77 6.61
C LEU A 123 -1.83 -8.95 5.72
N ASP A 124 -2.04 -8.68 4.43
CA ASP A 124 -2.53 -9.65 3.46
C ASP A 124 -1.57 -9.75 2.28
N LEU A 125 -0.80 -10.82 2.27
CA LEU A 125 0.24 -11.05 1.27
C LEU A 125 -0.33 -11.54 -0.06
N VAL A 126 -1.59 -12.00 -0.12
CA VAL A 126 -2.26 -12.26 -1.40
C VAL A 126 -2.46 -10.95 -2.16
N GLN A 127 -2.90 -9.90 -1.47
CA GLN A 127 -3.03 -8.56 -2.05
C GLN A 127 -1.66 -7.92 -2.36
N VAL A 128 -0.65 -8.11 -1.51
CA VAL A 128 0.70 -7.57 -1.77
C VAL A 128 1.34 -8.27 -2.98
N ARG A 129 1.24 -9.60 -3.12
CA ARG A 129 1.71 -10.32 -4.32
C ARG A 129 1.03 -9.83 -5.60
N GLN A 130 -0.28 -9.59 -5.54
CA GLN A 130 -0.97 -8.97 -6.66
C GLN A 130 -0.38 -7.59 -7.01
N ALA A 131 -0.11 -6.76 -6.00
CA ALA A 131 0.52 -5.46 -6.20
C ALA A 131 1.91 -5.58 -6.87
N VAL A 132 2.75 -6.49 -6.37
CA VAL A 132 4.07 -6.79 -6.94
C VAL A 132 3.97 -7.18 -8.40
N ARG A 133 3.15 -8.21 -8.70
CA ARG A 133 3.01 -8.76 -10.05
C ARG A 133 2.41 -7.79 -11.06
N VAL A 134 1.31 -7.11 -10.69
CA VAL A 134 0.58 -6.24 -11.62
C VAL A 134 1.34 -4.95 -11.92
N ASN A 135 2.03 -4.39 -10.93
CA ASN A 135 2.75 -3.13 -11.10
C ASN A 135 4.21 -3.32 -11.53
N GLY A 136 4.77 -4.52 -11.40
CA GLY A 136 6.20 -4.75 -11.58
C GLY A 136 7.02 -4.00 -10.52
N LEU A 137 6.61 -4.11 -9.24
CA LEU A 137 7.26 -3.37 -8.16
C LEU A 137 8.75 -3.73 -8.08
N THR A 138 9.60 -2.70 -8.06
CA THR A 138 11.05 -2.88 -7.87
C THR A 138 11.42 -2.94 -6.40
N GLU A 139 10.60 -2.35 -5.55
CA GLU A 139 10.78 -2.30 -4.10
C GLU A 139 9.49 -1.94 -3.37
N ILE A 140 9.45 -2.24 -2.09
CA ILE A 140 8.36 -1.90 -1.18
C ILE A 140 8.83 -0.83 -0.18
N ALA A 141 7.95 0.14 0.06
CA ALA A 141 8.00 1.01 1.24
C ALA A 141 6.99 0.48 2.27
N LEU A 142 7.49 -0.17 3.33
CA LEU A 142 6.67 -0.72 4.40
C LEU A 142 6.46 0.33 5.50
N THR A 143 5.21 0.69 5.75
CA THR A 143 4.85 1.85 6.57
C THR A 143 4.02 1.46 7.79
N LYS A 144 3.99 2.34 8.79
CA LYS A 144 3.18 2.19 10.01
C LYS A 144 3.53 0.96 10.87
N LEU A 145 4.82 0.59 10.95
CA LEU A 145 5.24 -0.53 11.80
C LEU A 145 5.14 -0.22 13.29
N ASP A 146 5.25 1.05 13.66
CA ASP A 146 5.04 1.57 15.03
C ASP A 146 3.66 1.26 15.60
N ILE A 147 2.65 1.16 14.72
CA ILE A 147 1.27 0.83 15.11
C ILE A 147 1.17 -0.61 15.67
N LEU A 148 2.09 -1.49 15.26
CA LEU A 148 2.16 -2.87 15.72
C LEU A 148 3.00 -3.05 17.00
N ASN A 149 3.49 -1.96 17.61
CA ASN A 149 4.20 -2.04 18.88
C ASN A 149 3.32 -2.62 19.99
N GLY A 150 3.92 -3.51 20.78
CA GLY A 150 3.29 -4.15 21.94
C GLY A 150 2.39 -5.34 21.60
N PHE A 151 2.24 -5.70 20.33
CA PHE A 151 1.61 -6.96 19.95
C PHE A 151 2.58 -8.11 20.21
N LYS A 152 2.10 -9.19 20.84
CA LYS A 152 2.93 -10.38 21.13
C LYS A 152 3.08 -11.28 19.93
N GLU A 153 2.01 -11.39 19.14
CA GLU A 153 1.91 -12.21 17.95
C GLU A 153 1.24 -11.38 16.87
N LEU A 154 1.72 -11.52 15.64
CA LEU A 154 1.27 -10.80 14.47
C LEU A 154 0.81 -11.80 13.41
N PRO A 155 -0.51 -12.02 13.28
CA PRO A 155 -1.05 -12.79 12.18
C PRO A 155 -0.77 -12.09 10.85
N ILE A 156 -0.34 -12.86 9.85
CA ILE A 156 -0.14 -12.40 8.47
C ILE A 156 -0.88 -13.36 7.55
N CYS A 157 -1.81 -12.84 6.74
CA CYS A 157 -2.54 -13.67 5.79
C CYS A 157 -1.62 -14.00 4.62
N VAL A 158 -1.25 -15.29 4.50
CA VAL A 158 -0.32 -15.80 3.49
C VAL A 158 -1.03 -16.45 2.30
N ALA A 159 -2.30 -16.81 2.47
CA ALA A 159 -3.11 -17.46 1.45
C ALA A 159 -4.59 -17.33 1.81
N TYR A 160 -5.46 -17.68 0.88
CA TYR A 160 -6.87 -17.89 1.16
C TYR A 160 -7.23 -19.37 1.02
N ASP A 161 -8.19 -19.81 1.83
CA ASP A 161 -8.97 -21.02 1.62
C ASP A 161 -10.26 -20.64 0.90
N VAL A 162 -10.41 -21.10 -0.34
CA VAL A 162 -11.64 -20.99 -1.12
C VAL A 162 -12.16 -22.41 -1.37
N GLU A 163 -13.24 -22.78 -0.66
CA GLU A 163 -13.90 -24.08 -0.80
C GLU A 163 -12.96 -25.29 -0.60
N GLY A 164 -12.04 -25.19 0.37
CA GLY A 164 -11.05 -26.22 0.70
C GLY A 164 -9.77 -26.13 -0.13
N LYS A 165 -9.64 -25.16 -1.03
CA LYS A 165 -8.45 -24.97 -1.86
C LYS A 165 -7.63 -23.79 -1.36
N ARG A 166 -6.35 -24.06 -1.07
CA ARG A 166 -5.36 -23.02 -0.80
C ARG A 166 -5.02 -22.27 -2.09
N ILE A 167 -5.20 -20.96 -2.09
CA ILE A 167 -4.80 -20.07 -3.18
C ILE A 167 -3.91 -18.95 -2.63
N THR A 168 -2.89 -18.56 -3.41
CA THR A 168 -1.90 -17.54 -3.02
C THR A 168 -2.02 -16.25 -3.83
N GLU A 169 -2.85 -16.28 -4.88
CA GLU A 169 -3.13 -15.17 -5.79
C GLU A 169 -4.57 -14.69 -5.62
N MET A 170 -4.79 -13.42 -5.94
CA MET A 170 -6.12 -12.80 -5.88
C MET A 170 -7.11 -13.57 -6.78
N PRO A 171 -8.27 -14.03 -6.25
CA PRO A 171 -9.31 -14.64 -7.07
C PRO A 171 -9.85 -13.66 -8.11
N ALA A 172 -9.99 -14.12 -9.35
CA ALA A 172 -10.69 -13.34 -10.38
C ALA A 172 -12.20 -13.28 -10.11
N SER A 173 -12.76 -14.30 -9.45
CA SER A 173 -14.17 -14.35 -9.10
C SER A 173 -14.44 -13.60 -7.81
N LEU A 174 -15.31 -12.58 -7.86
CA LEU A 174 -15.77 -11.88 -6.67
C LEU A 174 -16.51 -12.82 -5.70
N THR A 175 -17.17 -13.86 -6.21
CA THR A 175 -17.83 -14.87 -5.38
C THR A 175 -16.80 -15.69 -4.61
N GLU A 176 -15.71 -16.11 -5.26
CA GLU A 176 -14.61 -16.80 -4.59
C GLU A 176 -13.96 -15.89 -3.54
N TYR A 177 -13.72 -14.62 -3.88
CA TYR A 177 -13.14 -13.65 -2.95
C TYR A 177 -14.07 -13.34 -1.75
N ARG A 178 -15.38 -13.36 -1.94
CA ARG A 178 -16.37 -13.25 -0.84
C ARG A 178 -16.33 -14.44 0.11
N ASN A 179 -16.09 -15.63 -0.43
CA ASN A 179 -16.07 -16.88 0.34
C ASN A 179 -14.68 -17.22 0.87
N ALA A 180 -13.65 -16.47 0.44
CA ALA A 180 -12.27 -16.64 0.86
C ALA A 180 -12.12 -16.47 2.37
N LYS A 181 -11.51 -17.47 3.00
CA LYS A 181 -11.11 -17.42 4.41
C LYS A 181 -9.60 -17.21 4.49
N PRO A 182 -9.11 -16.26 5.30
CA PRO A 182 -7.68 -16.02 5.42
C PRO A 182 -6.98 -17.22 6.08
N ILE A 183 -5.87 -17.65 5.50
CA ILE A 183 -4.93 -18.57 6.11
C ILE A 183 -3.78 -17.72 6.66
N TYR A 184 -3.58 -17.79 7.98
CA TYR A 184 -2.59 -16.99 8.68
C TYR A 184 -1.33 -17.79 9.01
N GLU A 185 -0.18 -17.14 8.89
CA GLU A 185 1.02 -17.50 9.65
C GLU A 185 1.17 -16.49 10.79
N ALA A 186 1.64 -16.96 11.94
CA ALA A 186 1.82 -16.15 13.13
C ALA A 186 3.31 -15.84 13.35
N LEU A 187 3.68 -14.57 13.28
CA LEU A 187 5.03 -14.13 13.62
C LEU A 187 5.08 -13.56 15.03
N GLN A 188 6.25 -13.68 15.67
CA GLN A 188 6.47 -13.02 16.95
C GLN A 188 6.47 -11.50 16.75
N GLY A 189 5.70 -10.78 17.55
CA GLY A 189 5.69 -9.33 17.53
C GLY A 189 6.89 -8.70 18.24
N TRP A 190 6.82 -7.40 18.46
CA TRP A 190 7.87 -6.63 19.15
C TRP A 190 7.27 -5.71 20.21
N GLY A 191 8.10 -5.35 21.18
CA GLY A 191 7.77 -4.33 22.18
C GLY A 191 7.79 -2.93 21.58
N ASP A 192 7.94 -1.92 22.42
CA ASP A 192 8.07 -0.54 21.96
C ASP A 192 9.39 -0.36 21.18
N LEU A 193 9.31 0.30 20.03
CA LEU A 193 10.50 0.64 19.26
C LEU A 193 11.30 1.73 20.00
N PRO A 194 12.64 1.62 20.04
CA PRO A 194 13.46 2.66 20.66
C PRO A 194 13.33 4.00 19.93
N GLU A 195 13.26 5.11 20.65
CA GLU A 195 13.18 6.45 20.04
C GLU A 195 14.39 6.76 19.13
N TYR A 196 15.56 6.20 19.37
CA TYR A 196 16.74 6.46 18.52
C TYR A 196 16.81 5.59 17.24
N ILE A 197 15.78 4.78 16.97
CA ILE A 197 15.81 3.77 15.89
C ILE A 197 16.04 4.40 14.50
N TRP A 198 15.49 5.58 14.25
CA TRP A 198 15.67 6.29 12.98
C TRP A 198 17.08 6.85 12.79
N ASP A 199 17.78 7.22 13.87
CA ASP A 199 19.16 7.70 13.81
C ASP A 199 20.17 6.57 13.58
N LYS A 200 19.80 5.36 14.01
CA LYS A 200 20.64 4.15 13.91
C LYS A 200 20.25 3.23 12.76
N GLY A 201 19.12 3.51 12.10
CA GLY A 201 18.63 2.79 10.94
C GLY A 201 18.28 1.32 11.23
N TYR A 202 18.36 0.51 10.18
CA TYR A 202 17.92 -0.90 10.19
C TYR A 202 18.61 -1.74 11.26
N ASP A 203 19.90 -1.50 11.54
CA ASP A 203 20.67 -2.32 12.47
C ASP A 203 20.16 -2.23 13.91
N ALA A 204 19.56 -1.11 14.31
CA ALA A 204 18.96 -0.92 15.62
C ALA A 204 17.55 -1.52 15.77
N MET A 205 16.96 -2.07 14.70
CA MET A 205 15.66 -2.73 14.78
C MET A 205 15.73 -4.00 15.63
N PRO A 206 14.69 -4.30 16.44
CA PRO A 206 14.54 -5.60 17.09
C PRO A 206 14.61 -6.75 16.08
N GLN A 207 15.16 -7.90 16.48
CA GLN A 207 15.29 -9.05 15.59
C GLN A 207 13.92 -9.51 15.04
N THR A 208 12.88 -9.52 15.88
CA THR A 208 11.53 -9.91 15.45
C THR A 208 10.93 -8.96 14.39
N LEU A 209 11.27 -7.67 14.44
CA LEU A 209 10.90 -6.70 13.40
C LEU A 209 11.66 -6.98 12.09
N LYS A 210 12.95 -7.31 12.17
CA LYS A 210 13.74 -7.71 11.00
C LYS A 210 13.20 -8.99 10.37
N ASP A 211 12.82 -9.97 11.19
CA ASP A 211 12.24 -11.24 10.77
C ASP A 211 10.88 -11.02 10.09
N TYR A 212 10.05 -10.10 10.60
CA TYR A 212 8.79 -9.70 9.98
C TYR A 212 9.00 -9.11 8.58
N ILE A 213 9.98 -8.22 8.42
CA ILE A 213 10.34 -7.65 7.13
C ILE A 213 10.85 -8.73 6.17
N ALA A 214 11.78 -9.57 6.63
CA ALA A 214 12.36 -10.64 5.82
C ALA A 214 11.32 -11.67 5.38
N PHE A 215 10.34 -11.97 6.24
CA PHE A 215 9.21 -12.84 5.91
C PHE A 215 8.36 -12.26 4.79
N ILE A 216 8.01 -10.97 4.84
CA ILE A 216 7.28 -10.30 3.76
C ILE A 216 8.09 -10.36 2.46
N GLU A 217 9.39 -10.00 2.50
CA GLU A 217 10.27 -10.00 1.33
C GLU A 217 10.29 -11.37 0.65
N HIS A 218 10.41 -12.45 1.44
CA HIS A 218 10.37 -13.82 0.95
C HIS A 218 9.03 -14.19 0.33
N GLU A 219 7.92 -13.89 1.01
CA GLU A 219 6.57 -14.31 0.60
C GLU A 219 6.05 -13.59 -0.66
N VAL A 220 6.60 -12.42 -0.98
CA VAL A 220 6.13 -11.60 -2.12
C VAL A 220 7.19 -11.41 -3.21
N ASP A 221 8.39 -11.95 -3.02
CA ASP A 221 9.52 -11.86 -3.94
C ASP A 221 9.83 -10.40 -4.37
N CYS A 222 9.83 -9.49 -3.39
CA CYS A 222 10.11 -8.07 -3.61
C CYS A 222 10.79 -7.45 -2.38
N PRO A 223 11.93 -6.74 -2.54
CA PRO A 223 12.66 -6.19 -1.41
C PRO A 223 11.96 -4.98 -0.78
N VAL A 224 11.98 -4.89 0.54
CA VAL A 224 11.51 -3.73 1.31
C VAL A 224 12.68 -2.76 1.47
N LYS A 225 12.78 -1.72 0.65
CA LYS A 225 13.91 -0.77 0.72
C LYS A 225 13.64 0.46 1.57
N ILE A 226 12.38 0.67 1.96
CA ILE A 226 11.99 1.81 2.77
C ILE A 226 11.11 1.30 3.90
N VAL A 227 11.38 1.77 5.11
CA VAL A 227 10.66 1.38 6.32
C VAL A 227 10.25 2.63 7.09
N SER A 228 8.98 2.77 7.43
CA SER A 228 8.48 3.86 8.28
C SER A 228 8.00 3.32 9.62
N VAL A 229 8.51 3.93 10.68
CA VAL A 229 8.23 3.62 12.09
C VAL A 229 7.61 4.82 12.81
N GLY A 230 6.94 5.69 12.07
CA GLY A 230 6.25 6.85 12.59
C GLY A 230 5.75 7.80 11.49
N PRO A 231 4.91 8.79 11.84
CA PRO A 231 4.27 9.70 10.90
C PRO A 231 5.18 10.82 10.36
N GLN A 232 6.30 11.13 11.02
CA GLN A 232 7.20 12.20 10.64
C GLN A 232 8.17 11.77 9.55
N ARG A 233 8.61 12.73 8.73
CA ARG A 233 9.53 12.47 7.61
C ARG A 233 10.85 11.81 8.04
N HIS A 234 11.37 12.17 9.21
CA HIS A 234 12.65 11.62 9.72
C HIS A 234 12.51 10.21 10.28
N GLU A 235 11.27 9.74 10.55
CA GLU A 235 10.98 8.38 11.02
C GLU A 235 10.90 7.36 9.86
N THR A 236 11.46 7.72 8.71
CA THR A 236 11.57 6.86 7.51
C THR A 236 13.03 6.45 7.31
N ILE A 237 13.26 5.15 7.34
CA ILE A 237 14.57 4.50 7.23
C ILE A 237 14.71 3.90 5.82
N ILE A 238 15.83 4.19 5.16
CA ILE A 238 16.19 3.61 3.86
C ILE A 238 17.15 2.42 4.11
N ARG A 239 16.88 1.28 3.47
CA ARG A 239 17.66 0.04 3.52
C ARG A 239 18.49 -0.16 2.26
#